data_AF-A0A6I6DAX0-F1
#
_entry.id   AF-A0A6I6DAX0-F1
#
_cell.length_a   1.000
_cell.length_b   1.000
_cell.length_c   1.000
_cell.angle_alpha   90.00
_cell.angle_beta   90.00
_cell.angle_gamma   90.00
#
_symmetry.space_group_name_H-M   'P 1'
#
loop_
_entity.id
_entity.type
_entity.pdbx_description
1 polymer ?
#
loop_
_entity_poly.entity_id
_entity_poly.type
_entity_poly.pdbx_seq_one_letter_code
_entity_poly.pdbx_strand_id
1 'polypeptide(L)' 'MSEIKCKVEECHYNQSEWCLASTIEVKSRVKDHMVSNTDDTACETFMPKGKSR' A
#
# COMPACT_ATOMS: atom_id res chain seq x y z
N MET A 1 -13.62 -7.48 10.59
CA MET A 1 -12.75 -7.28 9.41
C MET A 1 -11.96 -6.02 9.67
N SER A 2 -10.64 -6.04 9.49
CA SER A 2 -9.81 -4.85 9.73
C SER A 2 -9.91 -3.92 8.53
N GLU A 3 -10.26 -2.66 8.76
CA GLU A 3 -10.38 -1.66 7.70
C GLU A 3 -9.09 -0.82 7.62
N ILE A 4 -8.49 -0.75 6.43
CA ILE A 4 -7.26 0.02 6.21
C ILE A 4 -7.64 1.38 5.63
N LYS A 5 -7.53 2.42 6.47
CA LYS A 5 -7.65 3.80 6.00
C LYS A 5 -6.42 4.17 5.18
N CYS A 6 -6.63 4.65 3.96
CA CYS A 6 -5.57 5.01 3.02
C CYS A 6 -5.77 6.44 2.54
N LYS A 7 -4.85 7.34 2.88
CA LYS A 7 -4.84 8.73 2.40
C LYS A 7 -4.25 8.90 1.00
N VAL A 8 -3.96 7.81 0.30
CA VAL A 8 -3.33 7.87 -1.02
C VAL A 8 -4.42 7.95 -2.09
N GLU A 9 -4.78 9.19 -2.46
CA GLU A 9 -5.86 9.49 -3.43
C GLU A 9 -5.60 8.87 -4.82
N GLU A 10 -4.32 8.71 -5.18
CA GLU A 10 -3.86 8.16 -6.45
C GLU A 10 -3.81 6.62 -6.49
N CYS A 11 -4.22 5.92 -5.42
CA CYS A 11 -4.26 4.46 -5.42
C CYS A 11 -5.51 3.93 -6.13
N HIS A 12 -5.37 2.98 -7.04
CA HIS A 12 -6.45 2.29 -7.74
C HIS A 12 -7.46 1.67 -6.78
N TYR A 13 -6.98 1.13 -5.65
CA TYR A 13 -7.81 0.53 -4.62
C TYR A 13 -8.41 1.55 -3.64
N ASN A 14 -8.11 2.85 -3.79
CA ASN A 14 -8.70 3.89 -2.95
C ASN A 14 -10.13 4.22 -3.39
N GLN A 15 -11.08 3.96 -2.50
CA GLN A 15 -12.45 4.44 -2.58
C GLN A 15 -12.79 5.23 -1.32
N SER A 16 -13.00 6.54 -1.46
CA SER A 16 -13.38 7.43 -0.34
C SER A 16 -12.42 7.37 0.86
N GLU A 17 -11.11 7.41 0.62
CA GLU A 17 -10.05 7.25 1.64
C GLU A 17 -9.92 5.84 2.26
N TRP A 18 -10.62 4.84 1.73
CA TRP A 18 -10.49 3.45 2.15
C TRP A 18 -9.76 2.63 1.08
N CYS A 19 -8.80 1.81 1.51
CA CYS A 19 -8.18 0.83 0.62
C CYS A 19 -9.03 -0.44 0.60
N LEU A 20 -9.64 -0.75 -0.55
CA LEU A 20 -10.47 -1.93 -0.74
C LEU A 20 -9.72 -3.10 -1.38
N ALA A 21 -8.38 -3.07 -1.36
CA ALA A 21 -7.59 -4.23 -1.76
C ALA A 21 -7.93 -5.40 -0.82
N SER A 22 -8.32 -6.54 -1.40
CA SER A 22 -8.69 -7.74 -0.62
C SER A 22 -7.50 -8.34 0.14
N THR A 23 -6.28 -8.02 -0.26
CA THR A 23 -5.05 -8.44 0.40
C THR A 23 -4.00 -7.35 0.22
N ILE A 24 -3.25 -7.06 1.28
CA ILE A 24 -2.13 -6.13 1.25
C ILE A 24 -0.80 -6.89 1.31
N GLU A 25 0.16 -6.45 0.51
CA GLU A 25 1.53 -6.94 0.47
C GLU A 25 2.45 -5.79 0.90
N VAL A 26 3.05 -5.97 2.08
CA VAL A 26 4.03 -5.04 2.63
C VAL A 26 5.40 -5.68 2.53
N LYS A 27 6.34 -4.99 1.88
CA LYS A 27 7.74 -5.41 1.74
C LYS A 27 8.65 -4.46 2.49
N SER A 28 9.81 -4.98 2.91
CA SER A 28 10.91 -4.13 3.33
C SER A 28 11.55 -3.46 2.11
N ARG A 29 11.84 -2.16 2.21
CA ARG A 29 12.59 -1.38 1.20
C ARG A 29 14.10 -1.48 1.38
N VAL A 30 14.57 -1.95 2.54
CA VAL A 30 16.00 -2.03 2.84
C VAL A 30 16.57 -3.37 2.42
N LYS A 31 17.85 -3.38 2.01
CA LYS A 31 18.52 -4.55 1.42
C LYS A 31 18.55 -5.77 2.35
N ASP A 32 18.57 -5.54 3.65
CA ASP A 32 18.75 -6.58 4.67
C ASP A 32 17.41 -7.08 5.21
N HIS A 33 16.30 -6.57 4.66
CA HIS A 33 14.93 -6.83 5.09
C HIS A 33 14.60 -6.47 6.55
N MET A 34 15.50 -5.76 7.24
CA MET A 34 15.30 -5.30 8.62
C MET A 34 14.65 -3.91 8.65
N VAL A 35 13.38 -3.87 9.03
CA VAL A 35 12.57 -2.63 9.08
C VAL A 35 12.71 -2.01 10.47
N SER A 36 13.14 -0.75 10.56
CA SER A 36 13.29 -0.03 11.84
C SER A 36 12.24 1.05 12.05
N ASN A 37 11.70 1.60 10.97
CA ASN A 37 10.68 2.63 10.96
C ASN A 37 9.71 2.41 9.79
N THR A 38 8.65 3.22 9.72
CA THR A 38 7.61 3.07 8.67
C THR A 38 8.12 3.34 7.26
N ASP A 39 9.13 4.20 7.10
CA ASP A 39 9.68 4.57 5.80
C ASP A 39 10.52 3.42 5.20
N ASP A 40 10.99 2.49 6.04
CA ASP A 40 11.66 1.26 5.61
C ASP A 40 10.68 0.23 5.00
N THR A 41 9.38 0.54 4.90
CA THR A 41 8.35 -0.32 4.31
C THR A 41 7.85 0.19 2.94
N ALA A 42 7.45 -0.74 2.07
CA ALA A 42 6.75 -0.49 0.82
C ALA A 42 5.43 -1.25 0.80
N CYS A 43 4.35 -0.61 0.36
CA CYS A 43 3.14 -1.31 -0.02
C CYS A 43 3.22 -1.65 -1.52
N GLU A 44 3.45 -2.92 -1.85
CA GLU A 44 3.50 -3.38 -3.26
C GLU A 44 2.10 -3.57 -3.83
N THR A 45 1.08 -3.66 -2.97
CA THR A 45 -0.33 -3.59 -3.39
C THR A 45 -0.71 -2.20 -3.92
N PHE A 46 0.09 -1.16 -3.70
CA PHE A 46 -0.18 0.14 -4.27
C PHE A 46 -0.09 0.10 -5.81
N MET A 47 -1.21 0.38 -6.47
CA MET A 47 -1.27 0.55 -7.91
C MET A 47 -1.76 1.97 -8.23
N PRO A 48 -1.07 2.78 -9.05
CA PRO A 48 -1.55 4.09 -9.44
C PRO A 48 -2.86 4.01 -10.24
N LYS A 49 -3.79 4.94 -10.00
CA LYS A 49 -4.97 5.14 -10.86
C LYS A 49 -4.51 5.39 -12.30
N GLY A 50 -5.14 4.73 -13.26
CA GLY A 50 -4.88 4.91 -14.69
C GLY A 50 -3.72 4.09 -15.28
N LYS A 51 -2.92 3.39 -14.47
CA LYS A 51 -2.01 2.34 -14.99
C LYS A 51 -2.70 0.98 -14.92
N SER A 52 -3.55 0.70 -15.90
CA SER A 52 -3.90 -0.68 -16.23
C SER A 52 -2.63 -1.36 -16.76
N ARG A 53 -2.22 -2.47 -16.16
CA ARG A 53 -1.41 -3.45 -16.89
C ARG A 53 -2.25 -4.09 -17.99
#